data_AF-I1XI22-F1
#
_entry.id   AF-I1XI22-F1
#
_cell.length_a   1.000
_cell.length_b   1.000
_cell.length_c   1.000
_cell.angle_alpha   90.00
_cell.angle_beta   90.00
_cell.angle_gamma   90.00
#
_symmetry.space_group_name_H-M   'P 1'
#
loop_
_entity.id
_entity.type
_entity.pdbx_description
1 polymer ?
#
loop_
_entity_poly.entity_id
_entity_poly.type
_entity_poly.pdbx_seq_one_letter_code
_entity_poly.pdbx_strand_id
1 'polypeptide(L)'
;MTIAVPSYRSYIDKTHNALAISQLVTIKSVIERYYLENHRYPPDSEAEWKAFTSNLPNNGKDPWDNPYVYTNIANAGPGIMGRVRADKKLNPINTQYDLYSKGKDGVTKRQVSNKYSLDDIILARDGRFIGLAADF
;
A
#
# COMPACT_ATOMS: atom_id res chain seq x y z
N MET A 1 -28.90 -23.87 -17.16
CA MET A 1 -28.24 -22.68 -17.76
C MET A 1 -27.10 -22.26 -16.86
N THR A 2 -25.84 -22.39 -17.28
CA THR A 2 -24.67 -22.07 -16.44
C THR A 2 -23.56 -21.48 -17.30
N ILE A 3 -23.71 -20.21 -17.69
CA ILE A 3 -22.62 -19.42 -18.29
C ILE A 3 -22.78 -17.98 -17.79
N ALA A 4 -22.29 -17.67 -16.58
CA ALA A 4 -22.17 -16.27 -16.09
C ALA A 4 -21.29 -16.06 -14.85
N VAL A 5 -20.70 -17.10 -14.24
CA VAL A 5 -20.02 -16.96 -12.94
C VAL A 5 -18.54 -16.51 -13.03
N PRO A 6 -17.74 -16.86 -14.06
CA PRO A 6 -16.32 -16.45 -14.08
C PRO A 6 -16.10 -14.95 -14.29
N SER A 7 -16.87 -14.31 -15.18
CA SER A 7 -16.68 -12.90 -15.55
C SER A 7 -17.01 -11.94 -14.42
N TYR A 8 -18.02 -12.27 -13.60
CA TYR A 8 -18.44 -11.42 -12.49
C TYR A 8 -17.34 -11.29 -11.41
N ARG A 9 -16.65 -12.38 -11.07
CA ARG A 9 -15.57 -12.36 -10.08
C ARG A 9 -14.41 -11.48 -10.53
N SER A 10 -13.97 -11.61 -11.78
CA SER A 10 -12.90 -10.77 -12.33
C SER A 10 -13.28 -9.30 -12.40
N TYR A 11 -14.57 -8.98 -12.59
CA TYR A 11 -15.05 -7.60 -12.59
C TYR A 11 -14.99 -6.96 -11.19
N ILE A 12 -15.41 -7.69 -10.15
CA ILE A 12 -15.32 -7.22 -8.76
C ILE A 12 -13.86 -7.03 -8.35
N ASP A 13 -12.98 -7.97 -8.69
CA ASP A 13 -11.55 -7.86 -8.35
C ASP A 13 -10.90 -6.63 -9.00
N LYS A 14 -11.20 -6.34 -10.27
CA LYS A 14 -10.75 -5.11 -10.93
C LYS A 14 -11.28 -3.84 -10.25
N THR A 15 -12.54 -3.87 -9.82
CA THR A 15 -13.18 -2.74 -9.15
C THR A 15 -12.54 -2.49 -7.79
N HIS A 16 -12.27 -3.54 -7.01
CA HIS A 16 -11.57 -3.42 -5.73
C HIS A 16 -10.14 -2.93 -5.93
N ASN A 17 -9.40 -3.47 -6.89
CA ASN A 17 -8.05 -2.99 -7.18
C ASN A 17 -8.04 -1.50 -7.53
N ALA A 18 -8.97 -1.05 -8.40
CA ALA A 18 -9.10 0.37 -8.76
C ALA A 18 -9.46 1.25 -7.55
N LEU A 19 -10.36 0.78 -6.67
CA LEU A 19 -10.71 1.48 -5.43
C LEU A 19 -9.51 1.61 -4.50
N ALA A 20 -8.75 0.53 -4.31
CA ALA A 20 -7.56 0.50 -3.46
C ALA A 20 -6.45 1.44 -3.99
N ILE A 21 -6.25 1.50 -5.31
CA ILE A 21 -5.34 2.44 -5.96
C ILE A 21 -5.76 3.89 -5.68
N SER A 22 -7.04 4.22 -5.84
CA SER A 22 -7.58 5.55 -5.57
C SER A 22 -7.39 5.97 -4.10
N GLN A 23 -7.64 5.05 -3.18
CA GLN A 23 -7.40 5.24 -1.75
C GLN A 23 -5.92 5.50 -1.46
N LEU A 24 -4.99 4.73 -2.06
CA LEU A 24 -3.54 4.97 -1.90
C LEU A 24 -3.11 6.35 -2.39
N VAL A 25 -3.63 6.82 -3.51
CA VAL A 25 -3.37 8.18 -4.04
C VAL A 25 -3.85 9.24 -3.05
N THR A 26 -5.03 9.03 -2.45
CA THR A 26 -5.57 9.92 -1.42
C THR A 26 -4.66 9.93 -0.20
N ILE A 27 -4.26 8.75 0.30
CA ILE A 27 -3.38 8.60 1.47
C ILE A 27 -2.04 9.30 1.22
N LYS A 28 -1.42 9.07 0.06
CA LYS A 28 -0.20 9.77 -0.36
C LYS A 28 -0.38 11.29 -0.25
N SER A 29 -1.47 11.83 -0.78
CA SER A 29 -1.73 13.28 -0.77
C SER A 29 -1.88 13.83 0.67
N VAL A 30 -2.49 13.07 1.58
CA VAL A 30 -2.59 13.45 3.00
C VAL A 30 -1.22 13.39 3.68
N ILE A 31 -0.41 12.37 3.39
CA ILE A 31 0.97 12.25 3.92
C ILE A 31 1.82 13.43 3.42
N GLU A 32 1.73 13.79 2.15
CA GLU A 32 2.45 14.93 1.59
C GLU A 32 2.01 16.25 2.24
N ARG A 33 0.72 16.46 2.46
CA ARG A 33 0.22 17.63 3.21
C ARG A 33 0.81 17.68 4.61
N TYR A 34 0.82 16.56 5.33
CA TYR A 34 1.42 16.48 6.66
C TYR A 34 2.90 16.86 6.64
N TYR A 35 3.64 16.41 5.62
CA TYR A 35 5.05 16.76 5.44
C TYR A 35 5.25 18.26 5.20
N LEU A 36 4.40 18.91 4.41
CA LEU A 36 4.47 20.35 4.18
C LEU A 36 4.24 21.18 5.46
N GLU A 37 3.38 20.70 6.36
CA GLU A 37 3.04 21.38 7.61
C GLU A 37 4.09 21.14 8.71
N ASN A 38 4.62 19.92 8.81
CA ASN A 38 5.47 19.49 9.94
C ASN A 38 6.95 19.30 9.56
N HIS A 39 7.29 19.45 8.28
CA HIS A 39 8.62 19.18 7.71
C HIS A 39 9.16 17.77 8.02
N ARG A 40 8.26 16.82 8.29
CA ARG A 40 8.59 15.43 8.61
C ARG A 40 7.47 14.51 8.15
N TYR A 41 7.82 13.28 7.77
CA TYR A 41 6.83 12.26 7.48
C TYR A 41 6.13 11.77 8.76
N PRO A 42 4.87 11.30 8.68
CA PRO A 42 4.20 10.71 9.81
C PRO A 42 5.04 9.60 10.46
N PRO A 43 5.03 9.50 11.79
CA PRO A 43 5.63 8.37 12.49
C PRO A 43 4.94 7.04 12.12
N ASP A 44 5.68 5.94 12.16
CA ASP A 44 5.22 4.59 11.84
C ASP A 44 4.63 3.84 13.06
N SER A 45 4.38 4.53 14.17
CA SER A 45 3.76 3.91 15.35
C SER A 45 2.32 3.49 15.01
N GLU A 46 1.93 2.29 15.44
CA GLU A 46 0.60 1.74 15.11
C GLU A 46 -0.54 2.65 15.58
N ALA A 47 -0.39 3.26 16.76
CA ALA A 47 -1.39 4.16 17.33
C ALA A 47 -1.54 5.45 16.50
N GLU A 48 -0.42 6.07 16.11
CA GLU A 48 -0.46 7.31 15.32
C GLU A 48 -0.91 7.04 13.89
N TRP A 49 -0.47 5.92 13.28
CA TRP A 49 -0.94 5.52 11.96
C TRP A 49 -2.44 5.22 11.95
N LYS A 50 -2.96 4.56 12.98
CA LYS A 50 -4.40 4.31 13.11
C LYS A 50 -5.20 5.60 13.30
N ALA A 51 -4.71 6.54 14.09
CA ALA A 51 -5.35 7.87 14.25
C ALA A 51 -5.26 8.72 12.97
N PHE A 52 -4.17 8.59 12.21
CA PHE A 52 -4.03 9.23 10.91
C PHE A 52 -5.05 8.67 9.92
N THR A 53 -5.17 7.35 9.90
CA THR A 53 -6.02 6.64 8.94
C THR A 53 -7.51 6.61 9.32
N SER A 54 -7.89 6.88 10.56
CA SER A 54 -9.31 7.00 10.95
C SER A 54 -10.02 8.17 10.27
N ASN A 55 -9.28 9.16 9.76
CA ASN A 55 -9.82 10.28 9.00
C ASN A 55 -9.94 10.00 7.49
N LEU A 56 -9.53 8.81 7.05
CA LEU A 56 -9.59 8.39 5.65
C LEU A 56 -10.89 7.62 5.35
N PRO A 57 -11.26 7.49 4.05
CA PRO A 57 -12.35 6.61 3.64
C PRO A 57 -12.20 5.21 4.22
N ASN A 58 -13.32 4.62 4.66
CA ASN A 58 -13.35 3.29 5.28
C ASN A 58 -12.40 3.13 6.48
N ASN A 59 -12.11 4.23 7.21
CA ASN A 59 -11.30 4.23 8.42
C ASN A 59 -9.89 3.63 8.20
N GLY A 60 -9.31 3.86 7.02
CA GLY A 60 -7.97 3.37 6.70
C GLY A 60 -7.89 1.94 6.21
N LYS A 61 -9.03 1.33 5.88
CA LYS A 61 -9.09 -0.03 5.39
C LYS A 61 -9.28 -0.06 3.88
N ASP A 62 -8.60 -1.00 3.26
CA ASP A 62 -8.74 -1.31 1.85
C ASP A 62 -10.10 -2.01 1.56
N PRO A 63 -10.40 -2.30 0.29
CA PRO A 63 -11.67 -2.92 -0.11
C PRO A 63 -11.91 -4.34 0.43
N TRP A 64 -10.88 -4.95 1.02
CA TRP A 64 -10.94 -6.29 1.61
C TRP A 64 -10.89 -6.24 3.15
N ASP A 65 -11.12 -5.07 3.73
CA ASP A 65 -11.10 -4.80 5.18
C ASP A 65 -9.72 -4.95 5.84
N ASN A 66 -8.65 -5.03 5.05
CA ASN A 66 -7.29 -4.99 5.56
C ASN A 66 -6.85 -3.54 5.80
N PRO A 67 -6.12 -3.24 6.89
CA PRO A 67 -5.55 -1.92 7.08
C PRO A 67 -4.42 -1.66 6.06
N TYR A 68 -4.33 -0.43 5.56
CA TYR A 68 -3.17 0.01 4.80
C TYR A 68 -1.92 -0.04 5.69
N VAL A 69 -0.81 -0.50 5.12
CA VAL A 69 0.47 -0.56 5.81
C VAL A 69 1.31 0.62 5.38
N TYR A 70 1.87 1.33 6.35
CA TYR A 70 2.77 2.44 6.16
C TYR A 70 4.05 2.21 6.97
N THR A 71 5.18 2.57 6.39
CA THR A 71 6.48 2.52 7.08
C THR A 71 7.31 3.72 6.68
N ASN A 72 7.67 4.55 7.64
CA ASN A 72 8.53 5.70 7.41
C ASN A 72 9.97 5.21 7.14
N ILE A 73 10.58 5.62 6.01
CA ILE A 73 11.96 5.26 5.63
C ILE A 73 12.90 6.43 5.93
N ALA A 74 12.48 7.66 5.61
CA ALA A 74 13.29 8.86 5.72
C ALA A 74 13.83 9.11 7.14
N ASN A 75 13.04 8.78 8.16
CA ASN A 75 13.40 8.98 9.57
C ASN A 75 13.78 7.68 10.28
N ALA A 76 14.02 6.59 9.53
CA ALA A 76 14.17 5.28 10.13
C ALA A 76 15.61 5.00 10.60
N GLY A 77 15.71 4.33 11.74
CA GLY A 77 16.98 3.82 12.27
C GLY A 77 17.52 2.59 11.52
N PRO A 78 18.69 2.08 11.93
CA PRO A 78 19.28 0.86 11.39
C PRO A 78 18.28 -0.32 11.48
N GLY A 79 18.16 -1.10 10.40
CA GLY A 79 17.24 -2.24 10.30
C GLY A 79 15.96 -1.99 9.51
N ILE A 80 15.68 -0.74 9.08
CA ILE A 80 14.53 -0.44 8.22
C ILE A 80 14.50 -1.24 6.92
N MET A 81 15.69 -1.52 6.37
CA MET A 81 15.84 -2.26 5.13
C MET A 81 15.21 -3.65 5.20
N GLY A 82 15.09 -4.26 6.38
CA GLY A 82 14.43 -5.56 6.56
C GLY A 82 12.90 -5.50 6.62
N ARG A 83 12.32 -4.30 6.78
CA ARG A 83 10.88 -4.08 6.99
C ARG A 83 10.16 -3.55 5.74
N VAL A 84 10.89 -2.84 4.88
CA VAL A 84 10.35 -2.17 3.69
C VAL A 84 10.36 -3.06 2.46
N ARG A 85 9.38 -2.87 1.58
CA ARG A 85 9.26 -3.63 0.34
C ARG A 85 10.46 -3.46 -0.59
N ALA A 86 10.74 -4.54 -1.30
CA ALA A 86 11.87 -4.70 -2.20
C ALA A 86 11.43 -5.45 -3.47
N ASP A 87 12.14 -5.24 -4.57
CA ASP A 87 12.03 -6.05 -5.78
C ASP A 87 13.42 -6.43 -6.29
N LYS A 88 13.82 -7.69 -6.07
CA LYS A 88 15.13 -8.23 -6.48
C LYS A 88 16.28 -7.34 -5.97
N LYS A 89 16.93 -6.61 -6.89
CA LYS A 89 18.04 -5.69 -6.61
C LYS A 89 17.58 -4.30 -6.16
N LEU A 90 16.33 -3.94 -6.43
CA LEU A 90 15.73 -2.68 -5.99
C LEU A 90 15.26 -2.82 -4.55
N ASN A 91 16.09 -2.39 -3.61
CA ASN A 91 15.81 -2.48 -2.19
C ASN A 91 16.37 -1.25 -1.46
N PRO A 92 15.52 -0.33 -0.98
CA PRO A 92 14.04 -0.35 -1.02
C PRO A 92 13.44 0.04 -2.37
N ILE A 93 12.14 -0.25 -2.59
CA ILE A 93 11.40 0.22 -3.79
C ILE A 93 11.00 1.70 -3.72
N ASN A 94 11.05 2.30 -2.53
CA ASN A 94 10.79 3.72 -2.25
C ASN A 94 11.86 4.28 -1.32
N THR A 95 12.11 5.58 -1.40
CA THR A 95 13.14 6.27 -0.63
C THR A 95 12.59 6.94 0.64
N GLN A 96 11.35 7.43 0.61
CA GLN A 96 10.80 8.27 1.69
C GLN A 96 9.94 7.48 2.68
N TYR A 97 9.04 6.66 2.17
CA TYR A 97 8.17 5.79 2.97
C TYR A 97 7.69 4.62 2.09
N ASP A 98 7.33 3.52 2.73
CA ASP A 98 6.63 2.40 2.11
C ASP A 98 5.14 2.52 2.41
N LEU A 99 4.29 2.29 1.41
CA LEU A 99 2.84 2.40 1.55
C LEU A 99 2.14 1.40 0.61
N TYR A 100 1.26 0.57 1.18
CA TYR A 100 0.56 -0.45 0.40
C TYR A 100 -0.71 -1.01 1.08
N SER A 101 -1.54 -1.68 0.29
CA SER A 101 -2.58 -2.62 0.74
C SER A 101 -2.06 -4.06 0.60
N LYS A 102 -2.51 -4.94 1.50
CA LYS A 102 -2.16 -6.37 1.51
C LYS A 102 -2.97 -7.20 0.49
N GLY A 103 -3.71 -6.53 -0.39
CA GLY A 103 -4.54 -7.19 -1.37
C GLY A 103 -5.70 -7.99 -0.78
N LYS A 104 -6.19 -8.91 -1.60
CA LYS A 104 -7.40 -9.70 -1.36
C LYS A 104 -7.15 -10.83 -0.37
N ASP A 105 -5.98 -11.46 -0.43
CA ASP A 105 -5.66 -12.57 0.46
C ASP A 105 -5.15 -12.09 1.83
N GLY A 106 -4.75 -10.81 1.94
CA GLY A 106 -4.28 -10.19 3.17
C GLY A 106 -2.91 -10.70 3.62
N VAL A 107 -2.25 -11.53 2.81
CA VAL A 107 -0.92 -12.08 3.00
C VAL A 107 0.05 -11.21 2.22
N THR A 108 1.23 -10.98 2.77
CA THR A 108 2.28 -10.29 2.01
C THR A 108 3.67 -10.75 2.43
N LYS A 109 4.61 -10.60 1.52
CA LYS A 109 6.04 -10.73 1.73
C LYS A 109 6.75 -9.46 1.28
N ARG A 110 7.93 -9.25 1.84
CA ARG A 110 8.79 -8.10 1.55
C ARG A 110 9.14 -7.97 0.05
N GLN A 111 9.41 -9.09 -0.61
CA GLN A 111 9.68 -9.09 -2.04
C GLN A 111 8.34 -8.98 -2.78
N VAL A 112 8.11 -7.89 -3.50
CA VAL A 112 6.85 -7.67 -4.25
C VAL A 112 6.68 -8.69 -5.37
N SER A 113 7.79 -9.20 -5.92
CA SER A 113 7.78 -10.30 -6.89
C SER A 113 7.49 -11.68 -6.27
N ASN A 114 7.28 -11.77 -4.95
CA ASN A 114 6.90 -13.02 -4.31
C ASN A 114 5.46 -13.37 -4.68
N LYS A 115 5.15 -14.65 -4.93
CA LYS A 115 3.80 -15.11 -5.26
C LYS A 115 2.72 -14.68 -4.26
N TYR A 116 3.07 -14.53 -2.99
CA TYR A 116 2.17 -14.09 -1.90
C TYR A 116 2.00 -12.58 -1.82
N SER A 117 2.67 -11.82 -2.68
CA SER A 117 2.60 -10.36 -2.71
C SER A 117 2.02 -9.83 -4.01
N LEU A 118 1.67 -10.71 -4.96
CA LEU A 118 1.30 -10.29 -6.32
C LEU A 118 -0.04 -9.56 -6.38
N ASP A 119 -0.94 -9.80 -5.44
CA ASP A 119 -2.22 -9.10 -5.31
C ASP A 119 -2.15 -7.85 -4.43
N ASP A 120 -0.98 -7.56 -3.86
CA ASP A 120 -0.75 -6.33 -3.13
C ASP A 120 -0.96 -5.12 -4.05
N ILE A 121 -1.53 -4.04 -3.52
CA ILE A 121 -1.57 -2.75 -4.21
C ILE A 121 -0.52 -1.85 -3.59
N ILE A 122 0.45 -1.41 -4.39
CA ILE A 122 1.69 -0.81 -3.89
C ILE A 122 1.89 0.59 -4.45
N LEU A 123 2.45 1.48 -3.63
CA LEU A 123 3.15 2.65 -4.10
C LEU A 123 4.62 2.26 -4.33
N ALA A 124 5.19 2.59 -5.49
CA ALA A 124 6.58 2.28 -5.81
C ALA A 124 7.25 3.40 -6.62
N ARG A 125 8.59 3.40 -6.63
CA ARG A 125 9.43 4.42 -7.30
C ARG A 125 9.05 5.84 -6.88
N ASP A 126 8.86 6.03 -5.58
CA ASP A 126 8.47 7.31 -4.97
C ASP A 126 7.15 7.86 -5.55
N GLY A 127 6.22 6.95 -5.85
CA GLY A 127 4.90 7.27 -6.37
C GLY A 127 4.82 7.50 -7.87
N ARG A 128 5.88 7.17 -8.64
CA ARG A 128 5.79 7.04 -10.11
C ARG A 128 4.97 5.82 -10.54
N PHE A 129 4.82 4.85 -9.65
CA PHE A 129 3.96 3.68 -9.84
C PHE A 129 3.02 3.56 -8.65
N ILE A 130 1.72 3.40 -8.93
CA ILE A 130 0.71 3.02 -7.94
C ILE A 130 -0.20 2.00 -8.62
N GLY A 131 -0.16 0.76 -8.17
CA GLY A 131 -0.81 -0.33 -8.89
C GLY A 131 -0.61 -1.70 -8.26
N LEU A 132 -1.05 -2.73 -8.96
CA LEU A 132 -0.90 -4.13 -8.55
C LEU A 132 0.59 -4.51 -8.55
N ALA A 133 1.06 -5.21 -7.52
CA ALA A 133 2.45 -5.65 -7.43
C ALA A 133 2.86 -6.58 -8.58
N ALA A 134 1.92 -7.35 -9.13
CA ALA A 134 2.15 -8.17 -10.32
C ALA A 134 2.53 -7.36 -11.58
N ASP A 135 2.17 -6.07 -11.63
CA ASP A 135 2.41 -5.17 -12.76
C ASP A 135 3.66 -4.27 -12.57
N PHE A 136 4.36 -4.42 -11.45
CA PHE A 136 5.55 -3.62 -11.09
C PHE A 136 6.86 -4.27 -11.54
#